data_AF-A0A6G0EGV6-F1
#
_entry.id   AF-A0A6G0EGV6-F1
#
_cell.length_a   1.000
_cell.length_b   1.000
_cell.length_c   1.000
_cell.angle_alpha   90.00
_cell.angle_beta   90.00
_cell.angle_gamma   90.00
#
_symmetry.space_group_name_H-M   'P 1'
#
loop_
_entity.id
_entity.type
_entity.pdbx_description
1 polymer ?
#
loop_
_entity_poly.entity_id
_entity_poly.type
_entity_poly.pdbx_seq_one_letter_code
_entity_poly.pdbx_strand_id
1 'polypeptide(L)'
;MLLVRGHGGGTALTGTIFERGEEAPTYRGAPNEDAPYVWVCDEFYEVESGGSETVIDGRTIRVAFDTPLPRGFDTREQALTAAKEHIRTQFARVGVDSDAVRIEVIRPDEEGRPEETT
;
A
#
# COMPACT_ATOMS: atom_id res chain seq x y z
N MET A 1 -9.64 -3.71 10.69
CA MET A 1 -8.53 -3.38 9.79
C MET A 1 -9.06 -3.33 8.37
N LEU A 2 -8.40 -2.56 7.51
CA LEU A 2 -8.74 -2.42 6.09
C LEU A 2 -7.51 -2.69 5.25
N LEU A 3 -7.67 -3.46 4.18
CA LEU A 3 -6.64 -3.59 3.14
C LEU A 3 -6.90 -2.53 2.08
N VAL A 4 -5.86 -1.77 1.71
CA VAL A 4 -5.92 -0.84 0.58
C VAL A 4 -4.99 -1.38 -0.49
N ARG A 5 -5.58 -1.81 -1.62
CA ARG A 5 -4.87 -2.47 -2.71
C ARG A 5 -4.90 -1.59 -3.95
N GLY A 6 -3.74 -1.30 -4.52
CA GLY A 6 -3.62 -0.68 -5.84
C GLY A 6 -3.23 -1.67 -6.90
N HIS A 7 -3.81 -1.51 -8.08
CA HIS A 7 -3.53 -2.30 -9.28
C HIS A 7 -3.03 -1.36 -10.38
N GLY A 8 -1.89 -1.69 -10.98
CA GLY A 8 -1.28 -0.90 -12.04
C GLY A 8 -0.12 -1.64 -12.69
N GLY A 9 0.14 -1.39 -13.98
CA GLY A 9 1.28 -1.99 -14.68
C GLY A 9 1.35 -3.52 -14.63
N GLY A 10 0.22 -4.21 -14.49
CA GLY A 10 0.15 -5.68 -14.38
C GLY A 10 0.54 -6.26 -13.02
N THR A 11 0.71 -5.43 -11.99
CA THR A 11 1.03 -5.85 -10.61
C THR A 11 0.08 -5.21 -9.60
N ALA A 12 0.23 -5.57 -8.32
CA ALA A 12 -0.52 -4.99 -7.21
C ALA A 12 0.38 -4.69 -6.01
N LEU A 13 0.06 -3.60 -5.30
CA LEU A 13 0.60 -3.26 -3.99
C LEU A 13 -0.55 -3.23 -2.99
N THR A 14 -0.40 -3.91 -1.85
CA THR A 14 -1.38 -3.88 -0.76
C THR A 14 -0.70 -3.37 0.50
N GLY A 15 -1.36 -2.43 1.18
CA GLY A 15 -1.04 -2.09 2.56
C GLY A 15 -2.25 -2.21 3.46
N THR A 16 -2.04 -2.02 4.75
CA THR A 16 -3.06 -2.22 5.78
C THR A 16 -3.25 -0.95 6.62
N ILE A 17 -4.52 -0.57 6.82
CA ILE A 17 -4.92 0.38 7.85
C ILE A 17 -5.40 -0.43 9.06
N PHE A 18 -4.68 -0.33 10.16
CA PHE A 18 -5.11 -0.79 11.47
C PHE A 18 -6.04 0.28 12.06
N GLU A 19 -7.21 -0.15 12.53
CA GLU A 19 -8.25 0.71 13.09
C GLU A 19 -8.18 0.76 14.62
N ARG A 20 -9.03 1.59 15.22
CA ARG A 20 -9.11 1.77 16.68
C ARG A 20 -9.20 0.43 17.41
N GLY A 21 -8.27 0.21 18.33
CA GLY A 21 -8.21 -0.99 19.16
C GLY A 21 -7.49 -2.18 18.51
N GLU A 22 -6.96 -2.03 17.30
CA GLU A 22 -6.10 -3.02 16.66
C GLU A 22 -4.62 -2.68 16.87
N GLU A 23 -3.77 -3.71 16.98
CA GLU A 23 -2.33 -3.55 17.15
C GLU A 23 -1.63 -3.54 15.79
N ALA A 24 -1.04 -2.40 15.43
CA ALA A 24 -0.20 -2.28 14.24
C ALA A 24 1.20 -2.86 14.50
N PRO A 25 1.88 -3.41 13.47
CA PRO A 25 3.26 -3.87 13.60
C PRO A 25 4.21 -2.72 13.90
N THR A 26 5.17 -2.97 14.79
CA THR A 26 6.25 -2.02 15.11
C THR A 26 7.53 -2.42 14.39
N TYR A 27 8.21 -1.45 13.79
CA TYR A 27 9.50 -1.65 13.13
C TYR A 27 10.59 -0.88 13.86
N ARG A 28 11.84 -1.37 13.77
CA ARG A 28 12.97 -0.70 14.41
C ARG A 28 13.14 0.70 13.82
N GLY A 29 13.05 1.73 14.67
CA GLY A 29 13.19 3.13 14.26
C GLY A 29 11.89 3.79 13.79
N ALA A 30 10.78 3.05 13.75
CA ALA A 30 9.47 3.64 13.51
C ALA A 30 9.05 4.52 14.71
N PRO A 31 8.38 5.65 14.47
CA PRO A 31 7.73 6.40 15.53
C PRO A 31 6.72 5.50 16.25
N ASN A 32 6.64 5.62 17.57
CA ASN A 32 5.56 4.98 18.33
C ASN A 32 4.30 5.83 18.16
N GLU A 33 3.35 5.35 17.38
CA GLU A 33 2.14 6.06 17.01
C GLU A 33 0.98 5.55 17.89
N ASP A 34 0.61 6.30 18.93
CA ASP A 34 -0.64 6.06 19.70
C ASP A 34 -1.87 6.63 18.94
N ALA A 35 -1.86 6.39 17.63
CA ALA A 35 -2.83 6.97 16.73
C ALA A 35 -4.04 6.04 16.57
N PRO A 36 -5.26 6.59 16.50
CA PRO A 36 -6.48 5.80 16.30
C PRO A 36 -6.53 4.97 15.02
N TYR A 37 -5.78 5.38 14.00
CA TYR A 37 -5.63 4.64 12.75
C TYR A 37 -4.16 4.65 12.35
N VAL A 38 -3.63 3.49 11.96
CA VAL A 38 -2.23 3.36 11.56
C VAL A 38 -2.16 2.73 10.18
N TRP A 39 -1.57 3.44 9.22
CA TRP A 39 -1.28 2.94 7.88
C TRP A 39 0.10 2.29 7.85
N VAL A 40 0.18 1.07 7.34
CA VAL A 40 1.42 0.33 7.12
C VAL A 40 1.42 -0.21 5.70
N CYS A 41 2.46 0.12 4.94
CA CYS A 41 2.66 -0.37 3.58
C CYS A 41 4.14 -0.23 3.24
N ASP A 42 4.69 -1.23 2.56
CA ASP A 42 6.04 -1.17 2.05
C ASP A 42 6.18 -0.05 1.01
N GLU A 43 7.39 0.48 0.91
CA GLU A 43 7.81 1.34 -0.19
C GLU A 43 8.74 0.57 -1.12
N PHE A 44 8.67 0.86 -2.41
CA PHE A 44 9.54 0.24 -3.39
C PHE A 44 10.01 1.21 -4.45
N TYR A 45 11.15 0.91 -5.06
CA TYR A 45 11.81 1.76 -6.05
C TYR A 45 12.62 0.94 -7.05
N GLU A 46 12.76 1.47 -8.26
CA GLU A 46 13.63 0.90 -9.28
C GLU A 46 15.10 1.09 -8.90
N VAL A 47 15.93 0.06 -9.10
CA VAL A 47 17.37 0.08 -8.81
C VAL A 47 18.18 -0.41 -10.02
N GLU A 48 19.37 0.15 -10.22
CA GLU A 48 20.26 -0.27 -11.30
C GLU A 48 20.83 -1.69 -11.08
N SER A 49 21.03 -2.09 -9.83
CA SER A 49 21.57 -3.40 -9.45
C SER A 49 21.07 -3.85 -8.08
N GLY A 50 21.16 -5.17 -7.81
CA GLY A 50 20.51 -5.77 -6.65
C GLY A 50 19.01 -5.95 -6.86
N GLY A 51 18.24 -5.89 -5.76
CA GLY A 51 16.78 -6.02 -5.78
C GLY A 51 16.27 -7.35 -6.33
N SER A 52 14.97 -7.37 -6.64
CA SER A 52 14.29 -8.47 -7.31
C SER A 52 13.86 -8.03 -8.72
N GLU A 53 14.07 -8.88 -9.71
CA GLU A 53 13.61 -8.62 -11.08
C GLU A 53 12.10 -8.86 -11.19
N THR A 54 11.39 -7.96 -11.88
CA THR A 54 9.95 -8.07 -12.12
C THR A 54 9.57 -7.35 -13.42
N VAL A 55 8.37 -7.63 -13.93
CA VAL A 55 7.82 -6.95 -15.10
C VAL A 55 6.71 -6.01 -14.65
N ILE A 56 6.89 -4.71 -14.91
CA ILE A 56 5.88 -3.68 -14.65
C ILE A 56 5.65 -2.89 -15.93
N ASP A 57 4.39 -2.84 -16.36
CA ASP A 57 3.96 -2.16 -17.57
C ASP A 57 4.75 -2.58 -18.83
N GLY A 58 4.99 -3.90 -18.93
CA GLY A 58 5.75 -4.50 -20.03
C GLY A 58 7.27 -4.26 -20.00
N ARG A 59 7.79 -3.57 -18.98
CA ARG A 59 9.23 -3.33 -18.80
C ARG A 59 9.79 -4.23 -17.71
N THR A 60 10.88 -4.92 -18.00
CA THR A 60 11.65 -5.65 -16.99
C THR A 60 12.51 -4.66 -16.21
N ILE A 61 12.27 -4.56 -14.91
CA ILE A 61 13.01 -3.68 -14.00
C ILE A 61 13.48 -4.46 -12.77
N ARG A 62 14.39 -3.87 -11.99
CA ARG A 62 14.77 -4.39 -10.67
C ARG A 62 14.19 -3.49 -9.59
N VAL A 63 13.51 -4.08 -8.63
CA VAL A 63 12.86 -3.37 -7.53
C VAL A 63 13.50 -3.74 -6.21
N ALA A 64 13.80 -2.73 -5.39
CA ALA A 64 14.15 -2.91 -3.99
C ALA A 64 13.03 -2.37 -3.09
N PHE A 65 12.91 -2.97 -1.91
CA PHE A 65 11.92 -2.59 -0.91
C PHE A 65 12.61 -1.89 0.26
N ASP A 66 11.95 -0.87 0.81
CA ASP A 66 12.32 -0.29 2.09
C ASP A 66 11.45 -0.85 3.21
N THR A 67 11.98 -0.82 4.44
CA THR A 67 11.21 -1.19 5.62
C THR A 67 10.05 -0.22 5.78
N PRO A 68 8.81 -0.70 5.98
CA PRO A 68 7.65 0.16 6.10
C PRO A 68 7.76 1.02 7.37
N LEU A 69 7.38 2.28 7.24
CA LEU A 69 7.23 3.20 8.37
C LEU A 69 5.73 3.39 8.66
N PRO A 70 5.22 2.83 9.78
CA PRO A 70 3.87 3.09 10.23
C PRO A 70 3.58 4.58 10.33
N ARG A 71 2.41 5.00 9.85
CA ARG A 71 1.95 6.39 9.92
C ARG A 71 0.60 6.47 10.60
N GLY A 72 0.51 7.25 11.67
CA GLY A 72 -0.72 7.42 12.43
C GLY A 72 -1.61 8.56 11.92
N PHE A 73 -2.91 8.40 12.13
CA PHE A 73 -3.95 9.36 11.76
C PHE A 73 -5.07 9.39 12.80
N ASP A 74 -5.72 10.54 12.97
CA ASP A 74 -6.83 10.71 13.92
C ASP A 74 -8.14 10.09 13.42
N THR A 75 -8.31 10.05 12.09
CA THR A 75 -9.55 9.63 11.43
C THR A 75 -9.30 8.59 10.33
N ARG A 76 -10.32 7.74 10.12
CA ARG A 76 -10.32 6.73 9.05
C ARG A 76 -10.17 7.36 7.67
N GLU A 77 -10.81 8.52 7.45
CA GLU A 77 -10.78 9.22 6.17
C GLU A 77 -9.37 9.73 5.84
N GLN A 78 -8.67 10.33 6.80
CA GLN A 78 -7.28 10.74 6.64
C GLN A 78 -6.37 9.55 6.31
N ALA A 79 -6.51 8.44 7.05
CA ALA A 79 -5.74 7.23 6.79
C ALA A 79 -6.00 6.67 5.38
N LEU A 80 -7.26 6.63 4.95
CA LEU A 80 -7.64 6.16 3.61
C LEU A 80 -7.11 7.07 2.50
N THR A 81 -7.19 8.39 2.66
CA THR A 81 -6.65 9.36 1.70
C THR A 81 -5.14 9.19 1.58
N ALA A 82 -4.42 9.17 2.71
CA ALA A 82 -2.98 8.99 2.72
C ALA A 82 -2.54 7.63 2.15
N ALA A 83 -3.29 6.55 2.43
CA ALA A 83 -3.03 5.23 1.86
C ALA A 83 -3.18 5.22 0.33
N LYS A 84 -4.27 5.81 -0.19
CA LYS A 84 -4.53 5.92 -1.64
C LYS A 84 -3.45 6.73 -2.35
N GLU A 85 -3.07 7.87 -1.79
CA GLU A 85 -1.99 8.72 -2.32
C GLU A 85 -0.64 8.00 -2.28
N HIS A 86 -0.37 7.29 -1.19
CA HIS A 86 0.87 6.52 -1.04
C HIS A 86 1.00 5.47 -2.14
N ILE A 87 -0.04 4.68 -2.35
CA ILE A 87 -0.03 3.62 -3.37
C ILE A 87 0.21 4.21 -4.76
N ARG A 88 -0.50 5.28 -5.13
CA ARG A 88 -0.27 5.96 -6.43
C ARG A 88 1.16 6.46 -6.57
N THR A 89 1.73 7.00 -5.50
CA THR A 89 3.13 7.46 -5.47
C THR A 89 4.09 6.30 -5.72
N GLN A 90 3.88 5.13 -5.12
CA GLN A 90 4.74 3.96 -5.33
C GLN A 90 4.70 3.47 -6.79
N PHE A 91 3.52 3.43 -7.40
CA PHE A 91 3.40 3.09 -8.82
C PHE A 91 4.09 4.11 -9.74
N ALA A 92 3.94 5.41 -9.46
CA ALA A 92 4.62 6.46 -10.21
C ALA A 92 6.15 6.35 -10.16
N ARG A 93 6.72 5.90 -9.02
CA ARG A 93 8.19 5.70 -8.87
C ARG A 93 8.76 4.66 -9.83
N VAL A 94 7.96 3.69 -10.27
CA VAL A 94 8.35 2.68 -11.26
C VAL A 94 7.80 2.99 -12.65
N GLY A 95 7.33 4.22 -12.88
CA GLY A 95 6.88 4.70 -14.19
C GLY A 95 5.49 4.25 -14.61
N VAL A 96 4.63 3.82 -13.68
CA VAL A 96 3.20 3.60 -13.94
C VAL A 96 2.45 4.90 -13.70
N ASP A 97 1.60 5.31 -14.65
CA ASP A 97 0.75 6.49 -14.49
C ASP A 97 -0.15 6.37 -13.25
N SER A 98 -0.07 7.34 -12.34
CA SER A 98 -0.84 7.37 -11.10
C SER A 98 -2.35 7.36 -11.33
N ASP A 99 -2.82 7.93 -12.44
CA ASP A 99 -4.24 8.00 -12.78
C ASP A 99 -4.76 6.67 -13.34
N ALA A 100 -3.86 5.82 -13.86
CA ALA A 100 -4.17 4.46 -14.30
C ALA A 100 -4.24 3.46 -13.13
N VAL A 101 -3.84 3.86 -11.91
CA VAL A 101 -3.87 2.99 -10.73
C VAL A 101 -5.29 2.87 -10.19
N ARG A 102 -5.87 1.68 -10.32
CA ARG A 102 -7.15 1.34 -9.68
C ARG A 102 -6.91 1.01 -8.21
N ILE A 103 -7.60 1.70 -7.30
CA ILE A 103 -7.55 1.42 -5.86
C ILE A 103 -8.82 0.73 -5.40
N GLU A 104 -8.64 -0.29 -4.57
CA GLU A 104 -9.68 -1.06 -3.89
C GLU A 104 -9.46 -1.00 -2.37
N VAL A 105 -10.55 -0.94 -1.60
CA VAL A 105 -10.51 -0.98 -0.14
C VAL A 105 -11.33 -2.19 0.29
N ILE A 106 -10.67 -3.14 0.96
CA ILE A 106 -11.24 -4.44 1.30
C ILE A 106 -11.28 -4.58 2.82
N ARG A 107 -12.40 -5.06 3.36
CA ARG A 107 -12.40 -5.59 4.72
C ARG A 107 -12.07 -7.08 4.67
N PRO A 108 -11.18 -7.61 5.52
CA PRO A 108 -10.79 -9.03 5.47
C PRO A 108 -11.97 -10.01 5.56
N ASP A 109 -13.07 -9.65 6.23
CA ASP A 109 -14.30 -10.45 6.29
C ASP A 109 -15.12 -10.45 4.98
N GLU A 110 -14.83 -9.53 4.07
CA GLU A 110 -15.41 -9.44 2.72
C GLU A 110 -14.51 -10.13 1.67
N GLU A 111 -13.27 -10.49 2.02
CA GLU A 111 -12.33 -11.15 1.11
C GLU A 111 -12.83 -12.58 0.77
N GLY A 112 -13.13 -12.82 -0.50
CA GLY A 112 -13.67 -14.10 -1.00
C GLY A 112 -15.18 -14.14 -1.21
N ARG A 113 -15.92 -13.06 -0.92
CA ARG A 113 -17.30 -12.92 -1.42
C ARG A 113 -17.27 -12.48 -2.89
N PRO A 114 -17.93 -13.20 -3.81
CA PRO A 114 -18.04 -12.73 -5.19
C PRO A 114 -18.77 -11.37 -5.20
N GLU A 115 -18.31 -10.42 -6.02
CA GLU A 115 -19.03 -9.18 -6.26
C GLU A 115 -20.44 -9.51 -6.78
N GLU A 116 -21.47 -9.24 -5.97
CA GLU A 116 -22.86 -9.27 -6.46
C GLU A 116 -23.02 -8.11 -7.44
N THR A 117 -22.87 -8.41 -8.74
CA THR A 117 -23.18 -7.47 -9.82
C THR A 117 -24.69 -7.23 -9.82
N THR A 118 -25.11 -6.04 -9.39
CA THR A 118 -26.49 -5.55 -9.60
C THR A 118 -26.60 -4.85 -10.94
#